data_AF-A0A484LQY9-F1
#
_entry.id   AF-A0A484LQY9-F1
#
_cell.length_a   1.000
_cell.length_b   1.000
_cell.length_c   1.000
_cell.angle_alpha   90.00
_cell.angle_beta   90.00
_cell.angle_gamma   90.00
#
_symmetry.space_group_name_H-M   'P 1'
#
loop_
_entity.id
_entity.type
_entity.pdbx_description
1 polymer ?
#
loop_
_entity_poly.entity_id
_entity_poly.type
_entity_poly.pdbx_seq_one_letter_code
_entity_poly.pdbx_strand_id
1 'polypeptide(L)'
;MANFTALFRRLSIKELASNAPVYSSGRDASGEGLSLVLRRWATKKTAGSTKNGRDSKPKNLGVKKFGGERVIPGNIIVRQRGTRFHPGDYVGLGKDHTLFALKEGCVKFERNKLTGRKWVHVVPKDGYLLHPIYATSAAAPEMKTAT
;
A
#
# COMPACT_ATOMS: atom_id res chain seq x y z
N MET A 1 -43.95 46.23 -14.95
CA MET A 1 -44.50 46.61 -13.63
C MET A 1 -45.45 45.50 -13.18
N ALA A 2 -45.02 44.63 -12.25
CA ALA A 2 -45.84 43.90 -11.27
C ALA A 2 -45.08 42.70 -10.65
N ASN A 3 -44.47 42.98 -9.50
CA ASN A 3 -44.27 42.18 -8.28
C ASN A 3 -44.05 40.65 -8.32
N PHE A 4 -42.79 40.29 -8.03
CA PHE A 4 -42.23 38.96 -7.76
C PHE A 4 -42.52 38.42 -6.34
N THR A 5 -43.77 38.46 -5.87
CA THR A 5 -44.10 38.00 -4.50
C THR A 5 -45.41 37.23 -4.43
N ALA A 6 -45.44 35.97 -4.88
CA ALA A 6 -46.47 35.00 -4.47
C ALA A 6 -46.14 33.54 -4.85
N LEU A 7 -44.88 33.08 -4.71
CA LEU A 7 -44.51 31.69 -5.00
C LEU A 7 -44.32 30.77 -3.77
N PHE A 8 -44.68 31.24 -2.57
CA PHE A 8 -44.69 30.38 -1.38
C PHE A 8 -45.87 30.73 -0.46
N ARG A 9 -47.06 30.25 -0.80
CA ARG A 9 -48.17 30.15 0.16
C ARG A 9 -48.00 28.84 0.93
N ARG A 10 -47.83 28.93 2.25
CA ARG A 10 -47.77 27.76 3.15
C ARG A 10 -49.18 27.17 3.26
N LEU A 11 -49.43 26.04 2.60
CA LEU A 11 -50.69 25.32 2.69
C LEU A 11 -50.88 24.78 4.11
N SER A 12 -52.08 24.96 4.66
CA SER A 12 -52.44 24.46 5.99
C SER A 12 -52.71 22.95 5.92
N ILE A 13 -52.38 22.22 6.99
CA ILE A 13 -52.62 20.78 7.11
C ILE A 13 -54.10 20.42 6.86
N LYS A 14 -55.02 21.37 7.09
CA LYS A 14 -56.46 21.19 6.82
C LYS A 14 -56.80 21.09 5.32
N GLU A 15 -55.98 21.63 4.42
CA GLU A 15 -56.22 21.59 2.95
C GLU A 15 -55.64 20.33 2.29
N LEU A 16 -54.71 19.62 2.96
CA LEU A 16 -54.14 18.36 2.45
C LEU A 16 -55.02 17.14 2.77
N ALA A 17 -55.90 17.27 3.77
CA ALA A 17 -56.76 16.18 4.24
C ALA A 17 -58.05 16.02 3.43
N SER A 18 -58.44 17.00 2.61
CA SER A 18 -59.74 16.99 1.92
C SER A 18 -59.69 16.61 0.44
N ASN A 19 -58.52 16.35 -0.15
CA ASN A 19 -58.43 15.93 -1.55
C ASN A 19 -57.37 14.85 -1.77
N ALA A 20 -57.78 13.59 -1.59
CA ALA A 20 -57.20 12.48 -2.32
C ALA A 20 -58.34 11.57 -2.79
N PRO A 21 -58.74 11.61 -4.06
CA PRO A 21 -59.48 10.52 -4.66
C PRO A 21 -58.49 9.41 -5.07
N VAL A 22 -59.05 8.20 -5.29
CA VAL A 22 -58.40 7.00 -5.87
C VAL A 22 -57.74 6.11 -4.80
N TYR A 23 -58.34 5.03 -4.29
CA TYR A 23 -59.05 3.95 -4.98
C TYR A 23 -60.32 3.52 -4.21
N SER A 24 -61.39 3.31 -4.95
CA SER A 24 -62.59 2.61 -4.49
C SER A 24 -62.41 1.09 -4.55
N SER A 25 -63.14 0.42 -3.65
CA SER A 25 -63.64 -0.96 -3.67
C SER A 25 -62.92 -2.01 -2.81
N GLY A 26 -63.56 -2.31 -1.69
CA GLY A 26 -63.34 -3.45 -0.81
C GLY A 26 -64.41 -3.41 0.28
N ARG A 27 -65.61 -3.93 -0.03
CA ARG A 27 -66.77 -3.99 0.86
C ARG A 27 -66.52 -4.95 2.04
N ASP A 28 -66.92 -4.48 3.21
CA ASP A 28 -67.58 -5.18 4.32
C ASP A 28 -67.01 -6.53 4.80
N ALA A 29 -66.37 -6.50 5.99
CA ALA A 29 -66.51 -7.54 6.99
C ALA A 29 -66.56 -6.89 8.38
N SER A 30 -67.76 -6.90 8.94
CA SER A 30 -68.11 -6.56 10.32
C SER A 30 -67.29 -7.34 11.34
N GLY A 31 -66.86 -6.66 12.41
CA GLY A 31 -66.43 -7.30 13.65
C GLY A 31 -65.10 -6.79 14.18
N GLU A 32 -65.17 -5.72 14.98
CA GLU A 32 -64.31 -5.47 16.17
C GLU A 32 -62.83 -5.88 16.01
N GLY A 33 -62.15 -5.30 15.02
CA GLY A 33 -60.73 -5.47 14.80
C GLY A 33 -59.91 -4.47 15.61
N LEU A 34 -59.53 -4.81 16.85
CA LEU A 34 -58.27 -4.31 17.39
C LEU A 34 -57.13 -5.02 16.64
N SER A 35 -56.90 -4.61 15.39
CA SER A 35 -55.66 -4.94 14.69
C SER A 35 -54.54 -4.11 15.31
N LEU A 36 -54.13 -4.51 16.52
CA LEU A 36 -52.83 -4.15 17.05
C LEU A 36 -51.81 -4.76 16.09
N VAL A 37 -51.45 -4.00 15.07
CA VAL A 37 -50.24 -4.23 14.29
C VAL A 37 -49.10 -4.02 15.28
N LEU A 38 -48.81 -5.05 16.07
CA LEU A 38 -47.66 -5.09 16.96
C LEU A 38 -46.44 -5.15 16.04
N ARG A 39 -45.96 -3.98 15.64
CA ARG A 39 -44.72 -3.80 14.90
C ARG A 39 -43.59 -4.27 15.81
N ARG A 40 -43.29 -5.57 15.74
CA ARG A 40 -42.23 -6.19 16.52
C ARG A 40 -40.91 -5.86 15.83
N TRP A 41 -40.20 -4.85 16.32
CA TRP A 41 -38.80 -4.66 15.93
C TRP A 41 -38.00 -5.88 16.37
N ALA A 42 -37.15 -6.40 15.47
CA ALA A 42 -36.25 -7.49 15.80
C ALA A 42 -35.31 -7.07 16.94
N THR A 43 -35.50 -7.66 18.14
CA THR A 43 -34.67 -7.45 19.31
C THR A 43 -33.50 -8.44 19.34
N LYS A 44 -32.62 -8.35 18.35
CA LYS A 44 -31.22 -8.76 18.49
C LYS A 44 -30.38 -8.14 17.38
N LYS A 45 -29.64 -7.06 17.67
CA LYS A 45 -28.43 -6.69 16.88
C LYS A 45 -27.24 -7.49 17.38
N THR A 46 -27.36 -8.80 17.49
CA THR A 46 -26.27 -9.62 18.06
C THR A 46 -26.23 -10.97 17.37
N ALA A 47 -25.88 -10.93 16.09
CA ALA A 47 -24.99 -11.93 15.52
C ALA A 47 -23.59 -11.32 15.63
N GLY A 48 -22.84 -11.73 16.65
CA GLY A 48 -21.44 -11.33 16.80
C GLY A 48 -20.65 -11.65 15.54
N SER A 49 -19.55 -10.91 15.34
CA SER A 49 -18.59 -11.12 14.25
C SER A 49 -18.42 -12.61 13.94
N THR A 50 -18.62 -13.01 12.68
CA THR A 50 -18.30 -14.36 12.18
C THR A 50 -16.78 -14.51 12.28
N LYS A 51 -16.29 -15.01 13.43
CA LYS A 51 -14.88 -15.15 13.84
C LYS A 51 -13.86 -14.87 12.72
N ASN A 52 -13.32 -13.65 12.69
CA ASN A 52 -12.22 -13.29 11.80
C ASN A 52 -10.91 -13.89 12.33
N GLY A 53 -10.57 -15.11 11.90
CA GLY A 53 -9.38 -15.86 12.31
C GLY A 53 -8.49 -16.30 11.14
N ARG A 54 -8.51 -15.56 10.02
CA ARG A 54 -7.69 -15.86 8.84
C ARG A 54 -6.39 -15.08 8.90
N ASP A 55 -5.26 -15.77 8.88
CA ASP A 55 -3.94 -15.18 8.69
C ASP A 55 -3.14 -16.01 7.68
N SER A 56 -2.13 -15.38 7.10
CA SER A 56 -1.23 -16.00 6.14
C SER A 56 0.08 -16.43 6.80
N LYS A 57 0.70 -17.49 6.28
CA LYS A 57 2.03 -17.91 6.72
C LYS A 57 3.06 -16.78 6.52
N PRO A 58 4.06 -16.66 7.42
CA PRO A 58 5.12 -15.65 7.29
C PRO A 58 5.87 -15.81 5.98
N LYS A 59 6.20 -14.69 5.34
CA LYS A 59 6.88 -14.65 4.03
C LYS A 59 8.39 -14.46 4.13
N ASN A 60 8.93 -14.37 5.35
CA ASN A 60 10.36 -14.25 5.65
C ASN A 60 11.08 -13.15 4.85
N LEU A 61 10.39 -12.03 4.65
CA LEU A 61 10.95 -10.80 4.05
C LEU A 61 11.97 -10.16 4.99
N GLY A 62 12.72 -9.20 4.48
CA GLY A 62 13.70 -8.42 5.22
C GLY A 62 15.13 -8.57 4.71
N VAL A 63 16.04 -7.90 5.42
CA VAL A 63 17.47 -7.92 5.18
C VAL A 63 18.04 -9.28 5.59
N LYS A 64 18.91 -9.83 4.75
CA LYS A 64 19.60 -11.11 4.94
C LYS A 64 21.10 -10.94 5.17
N LYS A 65 21.67 -9.85 4.64
CA LYS A 65 23.07 -9.47 4.84
C LYS A 65 23.17 -8.03 5.31
N PHE A 66 23.86 -7.82 6.42
CA PHE A 66 24.06 -6.49 7.02
C PHE A 66 25.29 -5.79 6.44
N GLY A 67 25.46 -4.51 6.79
CA GLY A 67 26.61 -3.72 6.35
C GLY A 67 27.92 -4.31 6.88
N GLY A 68 28.93 -4.42 6.02
CA GLY A 68 30.24 -5.00 6.34
C GLY A 68 30.31 -6.52 6.20
N GLU A 69 29.19 -7.22 5.97
CA GLU A 69 29.22 -8.67 5.79
C GLU A 69 29.73 -9.07 4.41
N ARG A 70 30.51 -10.16 4.37
CA ARG A 70 31.02 -10.74 3.13
C ARG A 70 29.92 -11.47 2.35
N VAL A 71 29.89 -11.24 1.04
CA VAL A 71 28.95 -11.84 0.09
C VAL A 71 29.68 -12.44 -1.11
N ILE A 72 29.05 -13.45 -1.71
CA ILE A 72 29.46 -14.14 -2.93
C ILE A 72 28.40 -13.85 -4.00
N PRO A 73 28.72 -13.86 -5.31
CA PRO A 73 27.74 -13.75 -6.38
C PRO A 73 26.54 -14.67 -6.17
N GLY A 74 25.34 -14.15 -6.37
CA GLY A 74 24.08 -14.86 -6.17
C GLY A 74 23.54 -14.82 -4.74
N ASN A 75 24.32 -14.38 -3.74
CA ASN A 75 23.80 -14.22 -2.38
C ASN A 75 22.70 -13.16 -2.33
N ILE A 76 21.59 -13.50 -1.67
CA ILE A 76 20.49 -12.57 -1.44
C ILE A 76 20.86 -11.61 -0.30
N ILE A 77 20.74 -10.31 -0.56
CA ILE A 77 21.01 -9.25 0.41
C ILE A 77 19.70 -8.82 1.09
N VAL A 78 18.63 -8.59 0.33
CA VAL A 78 17.33 -8.16 0.85
C VAL A 78 16.18 -8.80 0.07
N ARG A 79 15.22 -9.40 0.77
CA ARG A 79 13.90 -9.77 0.21
C ARG A 79 12.88 -8.70 0.61
N GLN A 80 12.24 -8.06 -0.35
CA GLN A 80 11.36 -6.92 -0.08
C GLN A 80 10.06 -6.98 -0.88
N ARG A 81 9.12 -6.10 -0.51
CA ARG A 81 7.93 -5.80 -1.31
C ARG A 81 8.08 -4.37 -1.82
N GLY A 82 8.07 -4.22 -3.13
CA GLY A 82 8.55 -3.00 -3.78
C GLY A 82 10.03 -2.71 -3.49
N THR A 83 10.51 -1.56 -3.93
CA THR A 83 11.90 -1.14 -3.75
C THR A 83 12.04 -0.22 -2.53
N ARG A 84 12.17 -0.80 -1.33
CA ARG A 84 12.56 -0.03 -0.13
C ARG A 84 14.03 0.33 -0.16
N PHE A 85 14.82 -0.59 -0.68
CA PHE A 85 16.22 -0.41 -1.02
C PHE A 85 16.38 -0.51 -2.55
N HIS A 86 17.19 0.38 -3.10
CA HIS A 86 17.52 0.41 -4.52
C HIS A 86 18.85 -0.29 -4.78
N PRO A 87 19.01 -0.96 -5.93
CA PRO A 87 20.27 -1.57 -6.33
C PRO A 87 21.30 -0.48 -6.64
N GLY A 88 22.48 -0.58 -6.02
CA GLY A 88 23.66 0.21 -6.33
C GLY A 88 24.71 -0.63 -7.05
N ASP A 89 25.98 -0.35 -6.77
CA ASP A 89 27.11 -0.98 -7.47
C ASP A 89 27.19 -2.49 -7.18
N TYR A 90 27.38 -3.27 -8.24
CA TYR A 90 27.50 -4.74 -8.19
C TYR A 90 26.34 -5.46 -7.49
N VAL A 91 25.14 -4.89 -7.55
CA VAL A 91 23.89 -5.48 -7.03
C VAL A 91 22.86 -5.60 -8.16
N GLY A 92 22.27 -6.79 -8.30
CA GLY A 92 21.17 -7.06 -9.22
C GLY A 92 19.81 -6.95 -8.56
N LEU A 93 18.77 -6.70 -9.37
CA LEU A 93 17.37 -6.64 -8.95
C LEU A 93 16.58 -7.80 -9.59
N GLY A 94 15.95 -8.64 -8.78
CA GLY A 94 15.07 -9.72 -9.25
C GLY A 94 13.66 -9.24 -9.60
N LYS A 95 12.86 -10.12 -10.21
CA LYS A 95 11.45 -9.85 -10.57
C LYS A 95 10.59 -9.45 -9.37
N ASP A 96 10.85 -10.04 -8.20
CA ASP A 96 10.16 -9.72 -6.95
C ASP A 96 10.84 -8.57 -6.16
N HIS A 97 11.71 -7.79 -6.81
CA HIS A 97 12.54 -6.73 -6.24
C HIS A 97 13.55 -7.22 -5.18
N THR A 98 13.86 -8.52 -5.14
CA THR A 98 14.94 -9.06 -4.31
C THR A 98 16.28 -8.52 -4.80
N LEU A 99 17.11 -8.05 -3.86
CA LEU A 99 18.47 -7.60 -4.15
C LEU A 99 19.46 -8.75 -3.94
N PHE A 100 20.35 -8.97 -4.90
CA PHE A 100 21.38 -10.01 -4.85
C PHE A 100 22.74 -9.48 -5.31
N ALA A 101 23.82 -10.05 -4.78
CA ALA A 101 25.18 -9.66 -5.12
C ALA A 101 25.61 -10.20 -6.49
N LEU A 102 26.32 -9.41 -7.28
CA LEU A 102 26.90 -9.81 -8.57
C LEU A 102 28.39 -10.15 -8.47
N LYS A 103 29.08 -9.62 -7.47
CA LYS A 103 30.52 -9.81 -7.22
C LYS A 103 30.77 -10.22 -5.77
N GLU A 104 31.94 -10.82 -5.53
CA GLU A 104 32.41 -11.07 -4.17
C GLU A 104 32.86 -9.77 -3.52
N GLY A 105 32.46 -9.54 -2.27
CA GLY A 105 32.76 -8.29 -1.59
C GLY A 105 32.05 -8.13 -0.27
N CYS A 106 32.01 -6.89 0.23
CA CYS A 106 31.31 -6.52 1.45
C CYS A 106 30.10 -5.63 1.14
N VAL A 107 28.98 -5.84 1.82
CA VAL A 107 27.77 -5.04 1.61
C VAL A 107 27.91 -3.66 2.27
N LYS A 108 27.54 -2.61 1.55
CA LYS A 108 27.48 -1.23 2.05
C LYS A 108 26.09 -0.66 1.80
N PHE A 109 25.46 -0.16 2.87
CA PHE A 109 24.21 0.57 2.78
C PHE A 109 24.49 2.07 2.74
N GLU A 110 23.83 2.77 1.84
CA GLU A 110 23.92 4.22 1.72
C GLU A 110 22.54 4.85 1.75
N ARG A 111 22.45 6.07 2.30
CA ARG A 111 21.25 6.89 2.24
C ARG A 111 21.60 8.20 1.57
N ASN A 112 20.94 8.47 0.45
CA ASN A 112 21.03 9.75 -0.21
C ASN A 112 20.43 10.83 0.70
N LYS A 113 21.21 11.87 1.02
CA LYS A 113 20.80 12.96 1.92
C LYS A 113 19.71 13.85 1.32
N LEU A 114 19.74 14.04 -0.01
CA LEU A 114 18.81 14.92 -0.71
C LEU A 114 17.45 14.23 -0.90
N THR A 115 17.45 13.06 -1.54
CA THR A 115 16.19 12.35 -1.87
C THR A 115 15.70 11.44 -0.73
N GLY A 116 16.55 11.14 0.27
CA GLY A 116 16.24 10.19 1.34
C GLY A 116 16.24 8.72 0.91
N ARG A 117 16.45 8.42 -0.37
CA ARG A 117 16.46 7.05 -0.93
C ARG A 117 17.63 6.24 -0.38
N LYS A 118 17.39 4.96 -0.13
CA LYS A 118 18.39 4.02 0.38
C LYS A 118 18.91 3.12 -0.73
N TRP A 119 20.22 3.01 -0.83
CA TRP A 119 20.93 2.25 -1.84
C TRP A 119 21.77 1.16 -1.18
N VAL A 120 21.98 0.08 -1.92
CA VAL A 120 22.76 -1.07 -1.48
C VAL A 120 23.85 -1.32 -2.52
N HIS A 121 25.09 -1.24 -2.07
CA HIS A 121 26.27 -1.44 -2.89
C HIS A 121 27.02 -2.66 -2.37
N VAL A 122 27.73 -3.35 -3.24
CA VAL A 122 28.75 -4.32 -2.85
C VAL A 122 30.10 -3.73 -3.19
N VAL A 123 30.94 -3.55 -2.17
CA VAL A 123 32.34 -3.14 -2.35
C VAL A 123 33.13 -4.39 -2.72
N PRO A 124 33.61 -4.51 -3.97
CA PRO A 124 34.31 -5.71 -4.42
C PRO A 124 35.63 -5.90 -3.68
N LYS A 125 35.98 -7.15 -3.36
CA LYS A 125 37.27 -7.47 -2.73
C LYS A 125 38.44 -7.18 -3.67
N ASP A 126 38.26 -7.42 -4.95
CA ASP A 126 39.30 -7.32 -5.99
C ASP A 126 39.54 -5.88 -6.46
N GLY A 127 38.90 -4.90 -5.82
CA GLY A 127 38.90 -3.50 -6.24
C GLY A 127 37.91 -3.20 -7.37
N TYR A 128 37.79 -1.91 -7.71
CA TYR A 128 36.95 -1.48 -8.83
C TYR A 128 37.72 -1.65 -10.13
N LEU A 129 37.14 -2.36 -11.10
CA LEU A 129 37.72 -2.46 -12.43
C LEU A 129 37.60 -1.10 -13.13
N LEU A 130 38.74 -0.47 -13.44
CA LEU A 130 38.77 0.72 -14.26
C LEU A 130 38.41 0.36 -15.70
N HIS A 131 37.57 1.17 -16.35
CA HIS A 131 37.30 1.01 -17.78
C HIS A 131 38.63 1.17 -18.56
N PRO A 132 38.90 0.37 -19.60
CA PRO A 132 40.19 0.33 -20.30
C PRO A 132 40.69 1.69 -20.81
N ILE A 133 39.77 2.62 -21.12
CA ILE A 133 40.11 4.01 -21.50
C ILE A 133 40.88 4.75 -20.39
N TYR A 134 40.71 4.37 -19.12
CA TYR A 134 41.39 4.93 -17.94
C TYR A 134 42.43 3.98 -17.32
N ALA A 135 42.56 2.74 -17.83
CA ALA A 135 43.52 1.78 -17.30
C ALA A 135 44.97 2.22 -17.60
N THR A 136 45.20 2.87 -18.75
CA THR A 136 46.50 3.36 -19.20
C THR A 136 47.08 4.46 -18.30
N SER A 137 46.24 5.21 -17.56
CA SER A 137 46.70 6.26 -16.64
C SER A 137 46.91 5.77 -15.20
N ALA A 138 46.42 4.57 -14.85
CA ALA A 138 46.49 4.02 -13.49
C ALA A 138 47.73 3.12 -13.24
N ALA A 139 48.52 2.85 -14.28
CA ALA A 139 49.86 2.29 -14.12
C ALA A 139 50.77 3.36 -13.50
N ALA A 140 50.65 3.57 -12.18
CA ALA A 140 51.63 4.34 -11.43
C ALA A 140 53.00 3.66 -11.58
N PRO A 141 54.07 4.36 -12.00
CA PRO A 141 55.38 3.75 -12.06
C PRO A 141 55.83 3.43 -10.64
N GLU A 142 56.19 2.17 -10.39
CA GLU A 142 56.89 1.78 -9.16
C GLU A 142 58.15 2.66 -9.06
N MET A 143 58.18 3.52 -8.04
CA MET A 143 59.38 4.30 -7.72
C MET A 143 60.46 3.32 -7.30
N LYS A 144 61.42 3.05 -8.19
CA LYS A 144 62.66 2.37 -7.83
C LYS A 144 63.40 3.28 -6.86
N THR A 145 63.29 3.00 -5.56
CA THR A 145 64.17 3.56 -4.55
C THR A 145 65.58 3.10 -4.89
N ALA A 146 66.38 4.01 -5.44
CA ALA A 146 67.81 3.79 -5.64
C ALA A 146 68.47 3.54 -4.28
N THR A 147 69.16 2.41 -4.18
CA THR A 147 70.12 2.12 -3.10
C THR A 147 71.50 2.59 -3.55
#